data_AF-A0AAW9ILQ4-F1
#
_entry.id   AF-A0AAW9ILQ4-F1
#
_cell.length_a   1.000
_cell.length_b   1.000
_cell.length_c   1.000
_cell.angle_alpha   90.00
_cell.angle_beta   90.00
_cell.angle_gamma   90.00
#
_symmetry.space_group_name_H-M   'P 1'
#
loop_
_entity.id
_entity.type
_entity.pdbx_description
1 polymer ?
#
loop_
_entity_poly.entity_id
_entity_poly.type
_entity_poly.pdbx_seq_one_letter_code
_entity_poly.pdbx_strand_id
1 'polypeptide(L)' 'LSIEYINSAREIEDGIEIILLSNKTSELIKYLVNNNYDIQEVFKLRKGLEQRYMELDEGGIR' A
#
# COMPACT_ATOMS: atom_id res chain seq x y z
N LEU A 1 6.56 -10.87 -18.48
CA LEU A 1 7.40 -10.42 -17.35
C LEU A 1 6.55 -10.54 -16.09
N SER A 2 6.90 -11.44 -15.18
CA SER A 2 6.30 -11.47 -13.85
C SER A 2 7.21 -10.69 -12.91
N ILE A 3 6.65 -9.74 -12.16
CA ILE A 3 7.39 -9.03 -11.14
C ILE A 3 7.35 -9.93 -9.89
N GLU A 4 8.41 -10.70 -9.66
CA GLU A 4 8.45 -11.81 -8.68
C GLU A 4 8.15 -11.41 -7.23
N TYR A 5 8.18 -10.12 -6.91
CA TYR A 5 7.90 -9.58 -5.59
C TYR A 5 6.49 -8.98 -5.42
N ILE A 6 5.63 -9.06 -6.45
CA ILE A 6 4.21 -8.71 -6.36
C ILE A 6 3.42 -9.98 -6.07
N ASN A 7 2.78 -10.03 -4.90
CA ASN A 7 1.88 -11.13 -4.53
C ASN A 7 0.50 -10.95 -5.17
N SER A 8 0.00 -9.72 -5.22
CA SER A 8 -1.25 -9.40 -5.90
C SER A 8 -1.34 -7.91 -6.22
N ALA A 9 -2.16 -7.58 -7.23
CA ALA A 9 -2.56 -6.22 -7.55
C ALA A 9 -4.05 -6.22 -7.86
N ARG A 10 -4.77 -5.20 -7.37
CA ARG A 10 -6.19 -4.98 -7.67
C ARG A 10 -6.46 -3.50 -7.90
N GLU A 11 -7.37 -3.23 -8.83
CA GLU A 11 -7.94 -1.91 -9.01
C GLU A 11 -8.99 -1.65 -7.91
N ILE A 12 -9.00 -0.42 -7.41
CA ILE A 12 -9.96 0.13 -6.46
C ILE A 12 -10.41 1.49 -6.97
N GLU A 13 -11.44 2.07 -6.37
CA GLU A 13 -12.01 3.36 -6.81
C GLU A 13 -10.94 4.48 -6.88
N ASP A 14 -10.01 4.49 -5.92
CA ASP A 14 -8.96 5.52 -5.80
C ASP A 14 -7.59 5.11 -6.36
N GLY A 15 -7.52 4.03 -7.15
CA GLY A 15 -6.27 3.61 -7.82
C GLY A 15 -5.97 2.13 -7.74
N ILE A 16 -4.70 1.77 -7.49
CA ILE A 16 -4.23 0.38 -7.51
C ILE A 16 -3.66 0.00 -6.15
N GLU A 17 -4.26 -1.00 -5.51
CA GLU A 17 -3.73 -1.62 -4.31
C GLU A 17 -2.83 -2.81 -4.68
N ILE A 18 -1.61 -2.82 -4.15
CA ILE A 18 -0.61 -3.84 -4.46
C ILE A 18 -0.11 -4.47 -3.16
N ILE A 19 -0.18 -5.80 -3.08
CA ILE A 19 0.47 -6.57 -2.01
C ILE A 19 1.86 -6.96 -2.48
N LEU A 20 2.87 -6.46 -1.76
CA LEU A 20 4.28 -6.64 -2.08
C LEU A 20 4.97 -7.49 -1.01
N LEU A 21 6.01 -8.21 -1.41
CA LEU A 21 6.98 -8.74 -0.44
C LEU A 21 7.61 -7.59 0.37
N SER A 22 7.93 -7.87 1.63
CA SER A 22 8.53 -6.87 2.53
C SER A 22 9.80 -6.26 1.95
N ASN A 23 9.97 -4.95 2.16
CA ASN A 23 11.12 -4.15 1.70
C ASN A 23 11.26 -4.02 0.17
N LYS A 24 10.24 -4.35 -0.62
CA LYS A 24 10.28 -4.29 -2.09
C LYS A 24 9.64 -3.07 -2.74
N THR A 25 9.13 -2.13 -1.93
CA THR A 25 8.52 -0.89 -2.43
C THR A 25 9.47 -0.13 -3.35
N SER A 26 10.74 0.07 -2.95
CA SER A 26 11.70 0.83 -3.76
C SER A 26 12.03 0.16 -5.09
N GLU A 27 12.04 -1.17 -5.15
CA GLU A 27 12.27 -1.92 -6.40
C GLU A 27 11.09 -1.76 -7.35
N LEU A 28 9.85 -1.82 -6.83
CA LEU A 28 8.65 -1.55 -7.61
C LEU A 28 8.68 -0.13 -8.19
N ILE A 29 8.96 0.89 -7.37
CA ILE A 29 8.96 2.28 -7.83
C ILE A 29 10.00 2.50 -8.93
N LYS A 30 11.21 1.97 -8.76
CA LYS A 30 12.24 2.04 -9.81
C LYS A 30 11.79 1.35 -11.10
N TYR A 31 11.17 0.18 -11.00
CA TYR A 31 10.63 -0.52 -12.16
C TYR A 31 9.58 0.34 -12.87
N LEU A 32 8.62 0.91 -12.15
CA LEU A 32 7.56 1.74 -12.73
C LEU A 32 8.14 2.98 -13.43
N VAL A 33 9.04 3.71 -12.79
CA VAL A 33 9.70 4.88 -13.38
C VAL A 33 10.50 4.51 -14.63
N ASN A 34 11.27 3.41 -14.59
CA ASN A 34 12.06 2.94 -15.73
C ASN A 34 11.19 2.50 -16.92
N ASN A 35 9.93 2.14 -16.68
CA ASN A 35 8.95 1.83 -17.71
C ASN A 35 8.09 3.05 -18.08
N ASN A 36 8.53 4.26 -17.74
CA ASN A 36 7.86 5.51 -18.09
C ASN A 36 6.45 5.66 -17.50
N TYR A 37 6.15 4.97 -16.38
CA TYR A 37 4.93 5.22 -15.64
C TYR A 37 5.08 6.49 -14.80
N ASP A 38 4.08 7.35 -14.90
CA ASP A 38 3.98 8.56 -14.09
C ASP A 38 3.32 8.22 -12.74
N ILE A 39 4.11 8.33 -11.67
CA ILE A 39 3.70 7.95 -10.31
C ILE A 39 3.37 9.23 -9.56
N GLN A 40 2.08 9.49 -9.37
CA GLN A 40 1.60 10.71 -8.70
C GLN A 40 1.76 10.63 -7.17
N GLU A 41 1.33 9.51 -6.57
CA GLU A 41 1.38 9.32 -5.13
C GLU A 41 1.55 7.84 -4.76
N VAL A 42 2.22 7.59 -3.63
CA VAL A 42 2.41 6.24 -3.09
C VAL A 42 2.15 6.27 -1.59
N PHE A 43 1.14 5.53 -1.14
CA PHE A 43 0.82 5.38 0.27
C PHE A 43 0.91 3.92 0.72
N LYS A 44 1.26 3.73 2.00
CA LYS A 44 1.16 2.41 2.65
C LYS A 44 -0.13 2.37 3.46
N LEU A 45 -1.05 1.50 3.08
CA LEU A 45 -2.22 1.19 3.88
C LEU A 45 -1.78 0.69 5.27
N ARG A 46 -2.18 1.41 6.32
CA ARG A 46 -2.00 0.98 7.71
C ARG A 46 -3.37 0.59 8.25
N LYS A 47 -3.77 -0.67 8.04
CA LYS A 47 -4.95 -1.24 8.71
C LYS A 47 -4.68 -1.27 10.21
N GLY A 48 -5.27 -0.35 10.96
CA GLY A 48 -5.16 -0.32 12.42
C GLY A 48 -5.08 1.07 13.05
N LEU A 49 -4.79 2.13 12.30
CA LEU A 49 -4.83 3.49 12.84
C LEU A 49 -6.27 3.91 13.13
N GLU A 50 -7.17 3.73 12.17
CA GLU A 50 -8.59 4.04 12.33
C GLU A 50 -9.26 3.16 13.41
N GLN A 51 -8.90 1.87 13.48
CA GLN A 51 -9.35 1.00 14.57
C GLN A 51 -8.83 1.48 15.92
N ARG A 52 -7.55 1.84 16.04
CA ARG A 52 -7.01 2.41 17.29
C ARG A 52 -7.67 3.73 17.68
N TYR A 53 -8.03 4.57 16.70
CA TYR A 53 -8.80 5.79 16.98
C TYR A 53 -10.21 5.47 17.48
N MET A 54 -10.92 4.51 16.87
CA MET A 54 -12.21 4.06 17.36
C MET A 54 -12.12 3.46 18.79
N GLU A 55 -11.11 2.64 19.07
CA GLU A 55 -10.88 2.07 20.41
C GLU A 55 -10.61 3.15 21.48
N LEU A 56 -9.95 4.25 21.10
CA LEU A 56 -9.67 5.38 21.99
C LEU A 56 -10.90 6.28 22.21
N ASP A 57 -11.73 6.46 21.18
CA ASP A 57 -12.93 7.29 21.23
C ASP A 57 -14.12 6.59 21.93
N GLU A 58 -14.26 5.26 21.74
CA GLU A 58 -15.28 4.42 22.38
C GLU A 58 -14.98 4.09 23.86
N GLY A 59 -13.92 4.65 24.44
CA GLY A 59 -13.67 4.59 25.89
C GLY A 59 -12.87 3.38 26.36
N GLY A 60 -11.74 3.09 25.72
CA GLY A 60 -10.76 2.11 26.17
C GLY A 60 -9.98 2.48 27.43
N ILE A 61 -10.64 2.94 28.50
CA ILE A 61 -10.16 2.85 29.90
C ILE A 61 -11.38 2.65 30.81
N ARG A 62 -11.46 1.48 31.45
CA ARG A 62 -12.07 1.31 32.77
C ARG A 62 -11.00 0.85 33.74
#